data_AF-A0A182JH87-F1
#
_entry.id   AF-A0A182JH87-F1
#
_cell.length_a   1.000
_cell.length_b   1.000
_cell.length_c   1.000
_cell.angle_alpha   90.00
_cell.angle_beta   90.00
_cell.angle_gamma   90.00
#
_symmetry.space_group_name_H-M   'P 1'
#
loop_
_entity.id
_entity.type
_entity.pdbx_description
1 polymer ?
#
loop_
_entity_poly.entity_id
_entity_poly.type
_entity_poly.pdbx_seq_one_letter_code
_entity_poly.pdbx_strand_id
1 'polypeptide(L)'
;MLTLRPIVGVLSKFEPAAMPAGAQHRPFWGFVNMMFNRVDRSRLKKVGPDRLCAEWLLKNGAKAKFVKDPRTHVHFNALPDESRPVLMEELDGTDSGIMHIGFDHLEGLTQLRKVTLHNCVYIDDQALWKLQKAADTLQEVQISKCSNVTDHGLLHLKKLSKLQQLKTFELPDVKNTQEVEKQLKEALPNCRFDMKP
;
A
#
# COMPACT_ATOMS: atom_id res chain seq x y z
N MET A 1 -49.13 -39.01 34.13
CA MET A 1 -50.11 -38.22 33.36
C MET A 1 -49.47 -36.86 33.07
N LEU A 2 -49.17 -36.62 31.79
CA LEU A 2 -48.47 -35.45 31.28
C LEU A 2 -49.37 -34.21 31.35
N THR A 3 -48.84 -33.10 31.90
CA THR A 3 -49.34 -31.76 31.58
C THR A 3 -48.16 -30.92 31.10
N LEU A 4 -48.03 -30.81 29.79
CA LEU A 4 -47.11 -29.91 29.09
C LEU A 4 -47.55 -28.47 29.31
N ARG A 5 -46.65 -27.61 29.83
CA ARG A 5 -46.74 -26.15 29.70
C ARG A 5 -45.72 -25.71 28.65
N PRO A 6 -46.08 -24.81 27.71
CA PRO A 6 -45.14 -24.36 26.69
C PRO A 6 -44.16 -23.35 27.29
N ILE A 7 -42.86 -23.65 27.22
CA ILE A 7 -41.80 -22.66 27.44
C ILE A 7 -41.65 -21.92 26.10
N VAL A 8 -42.27 -20.74 26.01
CA VAL A 8 -42.01 -19.81 24.92
C VAL A 8 -40.62 -19.23 25.15
N GLY A 9 -39.66 -19.62 24.32
CA GLY A 9 -38.32 -19.06 24.31
C GLY A 9 -38.37 -17.56 23.99
N VAL A 10 -37.92 -16.74 24.93
CA VAL A 10 -37.63 -15.33 24.69
C VAL A 10 -36.30 -15.28 23.95
N LEU A 11 -36.36 -15.22 22.61
CA LEU A 11 -35.23 -14.80 21.79
C LEU A 11 -35.00 -13.31 22.07
N SER A 12 -33.99 -13.00 22.88
CA SER A 12 -33.48 -11.64 23.02
C SER A 12 -32.99 -11.17 21.65
N LYS A 13 -33.73 -10.24 21.05
CA LYS A 13 -33.30 -9.50 19.87
C LYS A 13 -32.05 -8.71 20.26
N PHE A 14 -30.88 -9.17 19.82
CA PHE A 14 -29.72 -8.30 19.70
C PHE A 14 -30.01 -7.32 18.56
N GLU A 15 -30.41 -6.11 18.91
CA GLU A 15 -30.40 -4.99 17.97
C GLU A 15 -28.94 -4.57 17.76
N PRO A 16 -28.43 -4.54 16.52
CA PRO A 16 -27.13 -3.94 16.27
C PRO A 16 -27.24 -2.44 16.52
N ALA A 17 -26.34 -1.92 17.37
CA ALA A 17 -26.23 -0.50 17.65
C ALA A 17 -26.19 0.29 16.33
N ALA A 18 -27.16 1.19 16.17
CA ALA A 18 -27.25 2.06 15.01
C ALA A 18 -25.96 2.89 14.89
N MET A 19 -25.26 2.70 13.77
CA MET A 19 -24.16 3.57 13.36
C MET A 19 -24.69 4.99 13.17
N PRO A 20 -23.96 6.04 13.59
CA PRO A 20 -24.44 7.40 13.40
C PRO A 20 -24.56 7.70 11.92
N ALA A 21 -25.75 8.15 11.52
CA ALA A 21 -26.10 8.59 10.19
C ALA A 21 -25.38 9.90 9.84
N GLY A 22 -24.08 9.82 9.60
CA GLY A 22 -23.32 10.80 8.84
C GLY A 22 -23.10 10.21 7.46
N ALA A 23 -23.95 10.56 6.49
CA ALA A 23 -23.65 10.33 5.09
C ALA A 23 -22.32 11.03 4.79
N GLN A 24 -21.21 10.27 4.81
CA GLN A 24 -19.94 10.76 4.32
C GLN A 24 -20.14 11.05 2.85
N HIS A 25 -20.41 12.30 2.50
CA HIS A 25 -20.37 12.78 1.13
C HIS A 25 -18.92 12.66 0.69
N ARG A 26 -18.52 11.46 0.24
CA ARG A 26 -17.26 11.27 -0.46
C ARG A 26 -17.43 12.06 -1.75
N PRO A 27 -16.70 13.17 -1.94
CA PRO A 27 -16.82 13.93 -3.18
C PRO A 27 -16.57 12.96 -4.34
N PHE A 28 -17.30 13.13 -5.44
CA PHE A 28 -17.23 12.23 -6.61
C PHE A 28 -15.79 11.80 -6.95
N TRP A 29 -14.85 12.76 -6.95
CA TRP A 29 -13.43 12.53 -7.21
C TRP A 29 -12.72 11.66 -6.15
N GLY A 30 -13.08 11.78 -4.88
CA GLY A 30 -12.57 10.89 -3.83
C GLY A 30 -13.06 9.46 -4.00
N PHE A 31 -14.33 9.27 -4.40
CA PHE A 31 -14.85 7.95 -4.75
C PHE A 31 -14.14 7.37 -5.98
N VAL A 32 -13.94 8.18 -7.03
CA VAL A 32 -13.22 7.77 -8.24
C VAL A 32 -11.80 7.32 -7.89
N ASN A 33 -11.00 8.14 -7.18
CA ASN A 33 -9.63 7.77 -6.78
C ASN A 33 -9.58 6.47 -5.99
N MET A 34 -10.53 6.27 -5.07
CA MET A 34 -10.64 5.01 -4.32
C MET A 34 -10.89 3.81 -5.25
N MET A 35 -11.78 3.95 -6.23
CA MET A 35 -12.09 2.86 -7.16
C MET A 35 -10.90 2.48 -8.05
N PHE A 36 -10.11 3.47 -8.51
CA PHE A 36 -8.89 3.22 -9.28
C PHE A 36 -7.79 2.53 -8.48
N ASN A 37 -7.82 2.62 -7.15
CA ASN A 37 -6.85 1.98 -6.27
C ASN A 37 -7.34 0.64 -5.70
N ARG A 38 -8.62 0.31 -5.79
CA ARG A 38 -9.16 -0.91 -5.21
C ARG A 38 -8.67 -2.16 -5.96
N VAL A 39 -8.26 -3.19 -5.22
CA VAL A 39 -7.94 -4.51 -5.79
C VAL A 39 -9.18 -5.15 -6.41
N ASP A 40 -9.10 -5.46 -7.71
CA ASP A 40 -10.08 -6.29 -8.40
C ASP A 40 -9.71 -7.78 -8.25
N ARG A 41 -10.45 -8.48 -7.39
CA ARG A 41 -10.23 -9.90 -7.11
C ARG A 41 -10.52 -10.81 -8.31
N SER A 42 -11.42 -10.41 -9.21
CA SER A 42 -11.72 -11.18 -10.42
C SER A 42 -10.56 -11.07 -11.40
N ARG A 43 -10.01 -9.87 -11.56
CA ARG A 43 -8.82 -9.63 -12.38
C ARG A 43 -7.59 -10.31 -11.78
N LEU A 44 -7.40 -10.26 -10.46
CA LEU A 44 -6.32 -10.96 -9.75
C LEU A 44 -6.27 -12.45 -10.11
N LYS A 45 -7.41 -13.14 -10.08
CA LYS A 45 -7.50 -14.57 -10.45
C LYS A 45 -7.12 -14.84 -11.90
N LYS A 46 -7.36 -13.87 -12.80
CA LYS A 46 -7.09 -14.01 -14.23
C LYS A 46 -5.62 -13.77 -14.58
N VAL A 47 -5.02 -12.72 -14.01
CA VAL A 47 -3.69 -12.24 -14.46
C VAL A 47 -2.56 -12.42 -13.44
N GLY A 48 -2.89 -12.79 -12.20
CA GLY A 48 -1.93 -12.90 -11.12
C GLY A 48 -1.55 -11.55 -10.49
N PRO A 49 -0.80 -11.59 -9.36
CA PRO A 49 -0.54 -10.41 -8.55
C PRO A 49 0.39 -9.39 -9.24
N ASP A 50 1.47 -9.84 -9.87
CA ASP A 50 2.45 -8.96 -10.51
C ASP A 50 1.85 -8.14 -11.66
N ARG A 51 1.12 -8.80 -12.55
CA ARG A 51 0.43 -8.13 -13.65
C ARG A 51 -0.64 -7.18 -13.12
N LEU A 52 -1.44 -7.60 -12.12
CA LEU A 52 -2.46 -6.73 -11.54
C LEU A 52 -1.85 -5.49 -10.86
N CYS A 53 -0.74 -5.65 -10.14
CA CYS A 53 -0.02 -4.53 -9.53
C CYS A 53 0.47 -3.55 -10.60
N ALA A 54 1.07 -4.02 -11.69
CA ALA A 54 1.48 -3.15 -12.79
C ALA A 54 0.30 -2.41 -13.42
N GLU A 55 -0.83 -3.09 -13.62
CA GLU A 55 -2.05 -2.46 -14.14
C GLU A 55 -2.56 -1.35 -13.21
N TRP A 56 -2.57 -1.58 -11.89
CA TRP A 56 -2.93 -0.57 -10.90
C TRP A 56 -2.01 0.65 -10.97
N LEU A 57 -0.70 0.43 -11.01
CA LEU A 57 0.29 1.51 -11.07
C LEU A 57 0.07 2.38 -12.31
N LEU A 58 0.04 1.76 -13.49
CA LEU A 58 -0.05 2.48 -14.75
C LEU A 58 -1.39 3.21 -14.92
N LYS A 59 -2.49 2.66 -14.39
CA LYS A 59 -3.81 3.34 -14.37
C LYS A 59 -3.83 4.58 -13.49
N ASN A 60 -2.96 4.64 -12.47
CA ASN A 60 -2.85 5.77 -11.54
C ASN A 60 -1.68 6.71 -11.87
N GLY A 61 -1.05 6.56 -13.05
CA GLY A 61 0.06 7.41 -13.47
C GLY A 61 1.42 7.07 -12.85
N ALA A 62 1.51 5.97 -12.10
CA ALA A 62 2.77 5.43 -11.61
C ALA A 62 3.47 4.60 -12.71
N LYS A 63 4.69 4.14 -12.42
CA LYS A 63 5.52 3.36 -13.32
C LYS A 63 5.83 1.99 -12.70
N ALA A 64 6.03 1.02 -13.57
CA ALA A 64 6.35 -0.35 -13.19
C ALA A 64 7.61 -0.81 -13.93
N LYS A 65 8.47 -1.58 -13.25
CA LYS A 65 9.57 -2.29 -13.90
C LYS A 65 9.48 -3.77 -13.58
N PHE A 66 9.73 -4.60 -14.58
CA PHE A 66 9.68 -6.05 -14.46
C PHE A 66 11.09 -6.65 -14.41
N VAL A 67 11.19 -7.76 -13.68
CA VAL A 67 12.41 -8.56 -13.60
C VAL A 67 12.91 -8.92 -14.99
N LYS A 68 14.19 -8.63 -15.26
CA LYS A 68 14.87 -8.89 -16.55
C LYS A 68 14.26 -8.14 -17.74
N ASP A 69 13.46 -7.10 -17.52
CA ASP A 69 13.07 -6.14 -18.55
C ASP A 69 13.83 -4.82 -18.31
N PRO A 70 14.69 -4.37 -19.24
CA PRO A 70 15.44 -3.13 -19.06
C PRO A 70 14.53 -1.89 -19.10
N ARG A 71 13.28 -2.02 -19.57
CA ARG A 71 12.37 -0.89 -19.74
C ARG A 71 11.60 -0.60 -18.46
N THR A 72 11.45 0.69 -18.18
CA THR A 72 10.43 1.19 -17.26
C THR A 72 9.14 1.38 -18.03
N HIS A 73 8.07 0.72 -17.58
CA HIS A 73 6.74 0.83 -18.15
C HIS A 73 6.03 2.04 -17.55
N VAL A 74 5.56 2.94 -18.42
CA VAL A 74 4.87 4.19 -18.04
C VAL A 74 3.49 4.32 -18.72
N HIS A 75 3.16 3.43 -19.64
CA HIS A 75 1.90 3.43 -20.36
C HIS A 75 1.21 2.07 -20.22
N PHE A 76 -0.06 2.07 -19.81
CA PHE A 76 -0.86 0.86 -19.66
C PHE A 76 -0.91 0.01 -20.94
N ASN A 77 -1.10 0.67 -22.09
CA ASN A 77 -1.22 -0.01 -23.39
C ASN A 77 0.12 -0.59 -23.90
N ALA A 78 1.24 -0.23 -23.26
CA ALA A 78 2.56 -0.77 -23.59
C ALA A 78 2.93 -1.98 -22.73
N LEU A 79 2.03 -2.43 -21.85
CA LEU A 79 2.23 -3.66 -21.09
C LEU A 79 2.44 -4.86 -22.04
N PRO A 80 3.28 -5.83 -21.64
CA PRO A 80 3.39 -7.09 -22.36
C PRO A 80 2.03 -7.78 -22.52
N ASP A 81 1.93 -8.66 -23.51
CA ASP A 81 0.75 -9.49 -23.73
C ASP A 81 0.31 -10.20 -22.44
N GLU A 82 -1.00 -10.36 -22.22
CA GLU A 82 -1.56 -11.01 -21.01
C GLU A 82 -1.04 -12.43 -20.81
N SER A 83 -0.69 -13.15 -21.88
CA SER A 83 -0.13 -14.51 -21.80
C SER A 83 1.31 -14.56 -21.31
N ARG A 84 2.04 -13.44 -21.36
CA ARG A 84 3.44 -13.39 -20.94
C ARG A 84 3.53 -13.15 -19.44
N PRO A 85 4.09 -14.10 -18.65
CA PRO A 85 4.29 -13.89 -17.23
C PRO A 85 5.29 -12.76 -17.00
N VAL A 86 5.01 -11.95 -15.99
CA VAL A 86 5.85 -10.84 -15.53
C VAL A 86 6.00 -10.94 -14.03
N LEU A 87 7.14 -10.47 -13.51
CA LEU A 87 7.39 -10.33 -12.08
C LEU A 87 7.75 -8.88 -11.81
N MET A 88 7.07 -8.25 -10.85
CA MET A 88 7.32 -6.89 -10.43
C MET A 88 8.68 -6.79 -9.74
N GLU A 89 9.48 -5.82 -10.16
CA GLU A 89 10.81 -5.52 -9.62
C GLU A 89 10.84 -4.17 -8.93
N GLU A 90 10.31 -3.13 -9.60
CA GLU A 90 10.29 -1.76 -9.09
C GLU A 90 8.91 -1.14 -9.25
N LEU A 91 8.48 -0.45 -8.20
CA LEU A 91 7.30 0.41 -8.17
C LEU A 91 7.79 1.86 -8.05
N ASP A 92 7.46 2.70 -9.02
CA ASP A 92 7.74 4.14 -8.96
C ASP A 92 6.42 4.92 -9.01
N GLY A 93 5.98 5.40 -7.85
CA GLY A 93 4.77 6.18 -7.64
C GLY A 93 4.94 7.69 -7.88
N THR A 94 6.05 8.14 -8.46
CA THR A 94 6.31 9.57 -8.69
C THR A 94 5.14 10.26 -9.40
N ASP A 95 4.64 11.35 -8.81
CA ASP A 95 3.55 12.19 -9.36
C ASP A 95 2.25 11.41 -9.67
N SER A 96 1.99 10.33 -8.94
CA SER A 96 0.87 9.43 -9.20
C SER A 96 -0.30 9.58 -8.22
N GLY A 97 -1.48 9.11 -8.65
CA GLY A 97 -2.72 9.07 -7.86
C GLY A 97 -2.86 7.84 -6.95
N ILE A 98 -1.76 7.14 -6.64
CA ILE A 98 -1.80 5.96 -5.78
C ILE A 98 -2.06 6.33 -4.31
N MET A 99 -2.77 5.47 -3.59
CA MET A 99 -3.11 5.66 -2.17
C MET A 99 -2.96 4.35 -1.39
N HIS A 100 -3.01 4.39 -0.05
CA HIS A 100 -2.84 3.22 0.81
C HIS A 100 -3.77 2.05 0.48
N ILE A 101 -4.98 2.30 -0.05
CA ILE A 101 -5.91 1.25 -0.48
C ILE A 101 -5.29 0.38 -1.57
N GLY A 102 -4.55 0.98 -2.49
CA GLY A 102 -3.91 0.28 -3.59
C GLY A 102 -2.72 -0.58 -3.19
N PHE A 103 -2.11 -0.35 -2.03
CA PHE A 103 -0.96 -1.12 -1.56
C PHE A 103 -1.32 -2.57 -1.21
N ASP A 104 -2.60 -2.94 -1.20
CA ASP A 104 -3.02 -4.35 -1.15
C ASP A 104 -2.62 -5.13 -2.42
N HIS A 105 -2.33 -4.45 -3.54
CA HIS A 105 -1.75 -5.07 -4.73
C HIS A 105 -0.33 -5.61 -4.53
N LEU A 106 0.35 -5.23 -3.44
CA LEU A 106 1.69 -5.75 -3.12
C LEU A 106 1.65 -7.19 -2.59
N GLU A 107 0.46 -7.68 -2.21
CA GLU A 107 0.29 -9.02 -1.69
C GLU A 107 0.55 -10.07 -2.78
N GLY A 108 1.46 -11.01 -2.48
CA GLY A 108 1.85 -12.08 -3.40
C GLY A 108 2.96 -11.70 -4.38
N LEU A 109 3.50 -10.47 -4.33
CA LEU A 109 4.70 -10.12 -5.10
C LEU A 109 5.93 -10.78 -4.48
N THR A 110 6.70 -11.50 -5.29
CA THR A 110 7.84 -12.31 -4.82
C THR A 110 9.21 -11.74 -5.21
N GLN A 111 9.24 -10.65 -5.98
CA GLN A 111 10.47 -10.06 -6.51
C GLN A 111 10.52 -8.53 -6.42
N LEU A 112 9.58 -7.89 -5.72
CA LEU A 112 9.57 -6.44 -5.58
C LEU A 112 10.75 -5.99 -4.71
N ARG A 113 11.70 -5.28 -5.31
CA ARG A 113 12.95 -4.84 -4.65
C ARG A 113 12.97 -3.36 -4.33
N LYS A 114 12.31 -2.52 -5.12
CA LYS A 114 12.39 -1.06 -4.99
C LYS A 114 11.02 -0.41 -5.00
N VAL A 115 10.80 0.51 -4.07
CA VAL A 115 9.64 1.39 -4.02
C VAL A 115 10.09 2.85 -3.95
N THR A 116 9.67 3.65 -4.91
CA THR A 116 9.85 5.11 -4.91
C THR A 116 8.49 5.78 -4.77
N LEU A 117 8.29 6.57 -3.73
CA LEU A 117 7.12 7.41 -3.51
C LEU A 117 7.59 8.87 -3.51
N HIS A 118 7.40 9.57 -4.62
CA HIS A 118 7.80 10.97 -4.78
C HIS A 118 6.58 11.82 -5.14
N ASN A 119 6.34 12.88 -4.37
CA ASN A 119 5.25 13.82 -4.64
C ASN A 119 3.87 13.13 -4.74
N CYS A 120 3.63 12.09 -3.93
CA CYS A 120 2.38 11.35 -3.92
C CYS A 120 1.42 11.95 -2.88
N VAL A 121 0.46 12.78 -3.33
CA VAL A 121 -0.41 13.56 -2.43
C VAL A 121 -1.39 12.73 -1.59
N TYR A 122 -1.63 11.47 -1.95
CA TYR A 122 -2.56 10.55 -1.25
C TYR A 122 -1.85 9.46 -0.45
N ILE A 123 -0.52 9.49 -0.35
CA ILE A 123 0.26 8.58 0.49
C ILE A 123 0.25 9.08 1.93
N ASP A 124 0.00 8.16 2.86
CA ASP A 124 -0.08 8.38 4.30
C ASP A 124 0.65 7.23 5.04
N ASP A 125 0.61 7.28 6.38
CA ASP A 125 1.21 6.27 7.25
C ASP A 125 0.66 4.85 6.99
N GLN A 126 -0.60 4.70 6.57
CA GLN A 126 -1.19 3.39 6.27
C GLN A 126 -0.56 2.77 5.03
N ALA A 127 -0.20 3.58 4.02
CA ALA A 127 0.53 3.09 2.86
C ALA A 127 1.89 2.51 3.27
N LEU A 128 2.61 3.21 4.16
CA LEU A 128 3.91 2.74 4.66
C LEU A 128 3.78 1.47 5.51
N TRP A 129 2.73 1.36 6.33
CA TRP A 129 2.42 0.12 7.04
C TRP A 129 2.18 -1.06 6.08
N LYS A 130 1.50 -0.83 4.95
CA LYS A 130 1.22 -1.89 3.97
C LYS A 130 2.43 -2.33 3.15
N LEU A 131 3.54 -1.60 3.16
CA LEU A 131 4.80 -2.05 2.54
C LEU A 131 5.29 -3.37 3.15
N GLN A 132 4.90 -3.71 4.38
CA GLN A 132 5.23 -5.00 5.00
C GLN A 132 4.75 -6.21 4.19
N LYS A 133 3.78 -6.04 3.27
CA LYS A 133 3.34 -7.08 2.35
C LYS A 133 4.45 -7.57 1.42
N ALA A 134 5.51 -6.76 1.23
CA ALA A 134 6.71 -7.10 0.48
C ALA A 134 7.96 -7.15 1.38
N ALA A 135 7.80 -7.37 2.70
CA ALA A 135 8.90 -7.32 3.67
C ALA A 135 10.04 -8.30 3.37
N ASP A 136 9.73 -9.43 2.72
CA ASP A 136 10.69 -10.49 2.42
C ASP A 136 11.55 -10.19 1.18
N THR A 137 11.22 -9.17 0.39
CA THR A 137 11.86 -8.87 -0.90
C THR A 137 12.32 -7.43 -1.04
N LEU A 138 11.67 -6.49 -0.35
CA LEU A 138 11.90 -5.06 -0.51
C LEU A 138 13.24 -4.64 0.10
N GLN A 139 14.08 -3.99 -0.71
CA GLN A 139 15.47 -3.63 -0.40
C GLN A 139 15.70 -2.12 -0.42
N GLU A 140 15.00 -1.39 -1.29
CA GLU A 140 15.16 0.05 -1.44
C GLU A 140 13.82 0.76 -1.30
N VAL A 141 13.75 1.73 -0.39
CA VAL A 141 12.59 2.61 -0.23
C VAL A 141 13.03 4.07 -0.30
N GLN A 142 12.39 4.83 -1.18
CA GLN A 142 12.46 6.29 -1.18
C GLN A 142 11.08 6.87 -0.91
N ILE A 143 10.99 7.81 0.03
CA ILE A 143 9.76 8.56 0.33
C ILE A 143 10.10 10.04 0.38
N SER A 144 9.53 10.83 -0.53
CA SER A 144 9.79 12.28 -0.55
C SER A 144 8.61 13.08 -1.07
N LYS A 145 8.49 14.32 -0.57
CA LYS A 145 7.36 15.22 -0.91
C LYS A 145 5.97 14.58 -0.70
N CYS A 146 5.86 13.66 0.26
CA CYS A 146 4.59 13.03 0.63
C CYS A 146 4.12 13.69 1.94
N SER A 147 3.24 14.68 1.83
CA SER A 147 2.90 15.59 2.94
C SER A 147 2.20 14.92 4.11
N ASN A 148 1.48 13.81 3.89
CA ASN A 148 0.69 13.16 4.95
C ASN A 148 1.45 12.01 5.64
N VAL A 149 2.75 11.87 5.37
CA VAL A 149 3.62 10.92 6.06
C VAL A 149 4.16 11.59 7.32
N THR A 150 4.01 10.91 8.45
CA THR A 150 4.45 11.38 9.77
C THR A 150 5.60 10.55 10.33
N ASP A 151 6.11 10.95 11.50
CA ASP A 151 7.04 10.16 12.29
C ASP A 151 6.53 8.71 12.50
N HIS A 152 5.23 8.52 12.75
CA HIS A 152 4.62 7.21 12.98
C HIS A 152 4.63 6.34 11.73
N GLY A 153 4.34 6.89 10.56
CA GLY A 153 4.40 6.18 9.29
C GLY A 153 5.79 5.62 8.99
N LEU A 154 6.84 6.44 9.19
CA LEU A 154 8.21 6.00 8.98
C LEU A 154 8.60 4.86 9.94
N LEU A 155 8.11 4.86 11.18
CA LEU A 155 8.39 3.79 12.14
C LEU A 155 7.79 2.43 11.75
N HIS A 156 6.80 2.38 10.84
CA HIS A 156 6.30 1.11 10.30
C HIS A 156 7.35 0.39 9.44
N LEU A 157 8.31 1.11 8.86
CA LEU A 157 9.34 0.53 7.99
C LEU A 157 10.27 -0.45 8.73
N LYS A 158 10.29 -0.45 10.07
CA LYS A 158 10.98 -1.47 10.89
C LYS A 158 10.61 -2.91 10.53
N LYS A 159 9.44 -3.13 9.93
CA LYS A 159 8.99 -4.47 9.49
C LYS A 159 9.67 -4.97 8.21
N LEU A 160 10.36 -4.11 7.47
CA LEU A 160 11.03 -4.44 6.22
C LEU A 160 12.41 -5.07 6.50
N SER A 161 12.43 -6.32 6.95
CA SER A 161 13.65 -6.99 7.43
C SER A 161 14.78 -7.13 6.40
N LYS A 162 14.46 -7.00 5.10
CA LYS A 162 15.42 -7.04 3.99
C LYS A 162 15.82 -5.66 3.46
N LEU A 163 15.35 -4.58 4.09
CA LEU A 163 15.65 -3.22 3.66
C LEU A 163 17.15 -2.94 3.78
N GLN A 164 17.74 -2.47 2.70
CA GLN A 164 19.16 -2.12 2.58
C GLN A 164 19.36 -0.62 2.47
N GLN A 165 18.38 0.10 1.92
CA GLN A 165 18.44 1.55 1.78
C GLN A 165 17.08 2.19 2.04
N LEU A 166 17.07 3.18 2.93
CA LEU A 166 15.97 4.12 3.14
C LEU A 166 16.44 5.53 2.84
N LYS A 167 15.71 6.22 1.96
CA LYS A 167 15.92 7.65 1.68
C LYS A 167 14.64 8.44 1.93
N THR A 168 14.73 9.49 2.73
CA THR A 168 13.61 10.41 2.97
C THR A 168 14.05 11.86 2.85
N PHE A 169 13.21 12.72 2.29
CA PHE A 169 13.46 14.17 2.23
C PHE A 169 12.18 14.93 1.93
N GLU A 170 12.07 16.17 2.42
CA GLU A 170 10.91 17.03 2.19
C GLU A 170 9.61 16.38 2.68
N LEU A 171 9.59 15.93 3.94
CA LEU A 171 8.43 15.32 4.58
C LEU A 171 7.96 16.25 5.72
N PRO A 172 7.10 17.24 5.43
CA PRO A 172 6.83 18.34 6.35
C PRO A 172 6.26 17.90 7.70
N ASP A 173 5.56 16.77 7.77
CA ASP A 173 4.94 16.24 9.00
C ASP A 173 5.75 15.16 9.73
N VAL A 174 6.98 14.91 9.29
CA VAL A 174 8.00 14.20 10.06
C VAL A 174 8.72 15.23 10.92
N LYS A 175 8.36 15.32 12.21
CA LYS A 175 8.86 16.37 13.11
C LYS A 175 10.10 15.94 13.89
N ASN A 176 10.31 14.63 14.05
CA ASN A 176 11.33 14.05 14.94
C ASN A 176 12.29 13.14 14.17
N THR A 177 12.82 13.60 13.03
CA THR A 177 13.65 12.81 12.11
C THR A 177 14.80 12.07 12.80
N GLN A 178 15.49 12.70 13.77
CA GLN A 178 16.62 12.08 14.47
C GLN A 178 16.19 10.89 15.35
N GLU A 179 15.07 11.02 16.06
CA GLU A 179 14.55 9.95 16.92
C GLU A 179 14.00 8.80 16.07
N VAL A 180 13.29 9.12 14.97
CA VAL A 180 12.83 8.12 14.00
C VAL A 180 14.03 7.37 13.42
N GLU A 181 15.04 8.07 12.92
CA GLU A 181 16.24 7.46 12.35
C GLU A 181 16.96 6.56 13.36
N LYS A 182 17.11 7.01 14.61
CA LYS A 182 17.70 6.21 15.69
C LYS A 182 16.94 4.89 15.88
N GLN A 183 15.62 4.96 16.02
CA GLN A 183 14.79 3.77 16.23
C GLN A 183 14.78 2.84 15.00
N LEU A 184 14.88 3.38 13.79
CA LEU A 184 14.99 2.57 12.58
C LEU A 184 16.34 1.87 12.48
N LYS A 185 17.44 2.54 12.86
CA LYS A 185 18.78 1.94 12.93
C LYS A 185 18.85 0.79 13.94
N GLU A 186 18.20 0.93 15.09
CA GLU A 186 18.10 -0.15 16.10
C GLU A 186 17.37 -1.38 15.54
N ALA A 187 16.30 -1.18 14.75
CA ALA A 187 15.50 -2.27 14.19
C ALA A 187 16.11 -2.88 12.91
N LEU A 188 16.83 -2.08 12.11
CA LEU A 188 17.36 -2.44 10.80
C LEU A 188 18.86 -2.07 10.73
N PRO A 189 19.73 -2.76 11.49
CA PRO A 189 21.14 -2.37 11.66
C PRO A 189 21.96 -2.44 10.36
N ASN A 190 21.52 -3.21 9.37
CA ASN A 190 22.19 -3.37 8.07
C ASN A 190 21.65 -2.41 7.00
N CYS A 191 20.66 -1.58 7.32
CA CYS A 191 20.07 -0.63 6.39
C CYS A 191 20.85 0.70 6.39
N ARG A 192 21.13 1.25 5.20
CA ARG A 192 21.67 2.58 5.04
C ARG A 192 20.54 3.60 5.06
N PHE A 193 20.66 4.61 5.93
CA PHE A 193 19.69 5.70 6.07
C PHE A 193 20.25 6.99 5.46
N ASP A 194 19.47 7.62 4.58
CA ASP A 194 19.65 9.00 4.09
C ASP A 194 18.34 9.75 4.39
N MET A 195 18.16 10.14 5.65
CA MET A 195 16.96 10.81 6.14
C MET A 195 17.23 12.30 6.32
N LYS A 196 16.55 13.11 5.52
CA LYS A 196 16.59 14.57 5.60
C LYS A 196 15.25 15.09 6.10
N PRO A 197 15.24 16.21 6.84
CA PRO A 197 14.01 16.92 7.19
C PRO A 197 13.18 17.27 5.94
#